data_AF-A0A9X1YBT2-F1
#
_entry.id   AF-A0A9X1YBT2-F1
#
_cell.length_a   1.000
_cell.length_b   1.000
_cell.length_c   1.000
_cell.angle_alpha   90.00
_cell.angle_beta   90.00
_cell.angle_gamma   90.00
#
_symmetry.space_group_name_H-M   'P 1'
#
loop_
_entity.id
_entity.type
_entity.pdbx_description
1 polymer ?
#
loop_
_entity_poly.entity_id
_entity_poly.type
_entity_poly.pdbx_seq_one_letter_code
_entity_poly.pdbx_strand_id
1 'polypeptide(L)'
;MRWLLVVCLALLPLGTPVPAMAQGAGAQPGDSQPVGRRVALVVGIGAYERQSRLLSTPNDARSMGATLQALGFELVGGGPLVDPDKQGFEQAIRAFGDAARGAEAALFYFSGHGTQVDGRNWMVPPRGNARTPQDLPFEFVDVGLVLNVLQGAAPRLGFVILDACRSNPFRPGTTRDSRQGLAPMQAPPGMVIAYAAEPDQNSLDGGNAALNSPYTAQLLRAIRTPGLDLFRVFNTAALRTREQTRRFQSPWVSFSPIEADFYFMPRGLDPARLPPLPPLSPNQPGAAPETGPGTPPGSGAPDSPAAPVRDPSFLLVNRTGRPIAELRASLSTNDNWGAERLGGTPLAAGARTPVQLPRGSCEVDLQARFAGAPQIEAMRVDTCRFATMVLWENGRLLPANPDLAVVNGTARRLRDLRVSLSSDRNWGANRIADGAPLSPGGKVEVRLPHGVTCDVDLRAEFDSGAPVERRVDACAITELRLQ
;
A
#
# COMPACT_ATOMS: atom_id res chain seq x y z
N MET A 1 1.81 -75.67 83.35
CA MET A 1 1.71 -74.52 84.28
C MET A 1 1.39 -73.27 83.46
N ARG A 2 0.31 -72.58 83.84
CA ARG A 2 0.05 -71.13 83.70
C ARG A 2 0.06 -70.49 82.28
N TRP A 3 -1.12 -70.23 81.71
CA TRP A 3 -1.86 -68.93 81.68
C TRP A 3 -1.35 -68.02 80.53
N LEU A 4 -2.10 -67.73 79.46
CA LEU A 4 -3.34 -66.93 79.26
C LEU A 4 -3.02 -65.57 78.57
N LEU A 5 -3.92 -65.18 77.67
CA LEU A 5 -4.19 -63.85 77.07
C LEU A 5 -3.34 -63.47 75.83
N VAL A 6 -3.89 -63.58 74.61
CA VAL A 6 -4.92 -62.74 73.92
C VAL A 6 -4.33 -61.41 73.44
N VAL A 7 -4.42 -61.14 72.14
CA VAL A 7 -5.11 -59.98 71.54
C VAL A 7 -5.10 -60.11 70.01
N CYS A 8 -6.31 -60.00 69.43
CA CYS A 8 -6.62 -59.84 68.02
C CYS A 8 -5.98 -58.57 67.42
N LEU A 9 -5.72 -58.53 66.11
CA LEU A 9 -6.53 -57.74 65.15
C LEU A 9 -5.90 -57.71 63.73
N ALA A 10 -6.80 -57.79 62.75
CA ALA A 10 -6.77 -57.15 61.43
C ALA A 10 -5.76 -57.62 60.37
N LEU A 11 -6.29 -58.43 59.44
CA LEU A 11 -5.83 -58.58 58.07
C LEU A 11 -5.95 -57.24 57.30
N LEU A 12 -4.87 -56.83 56.64
CA LEU A 12 -4.88 -55.91 55.49
C LEU A 12 -4.15 -56.61 54.32
N PRO A 13 -4.64 -56.50 53.08
CA PRO A 13 -3.99 -57.09 51.93
C PRO A 13 -2.72 -56.31 51.55
N LEU A 14 -1.64 -57.04 51.28
CA LEU A 14 -0.42 -56.54 50.66
C LEU A 14 -0.75 -56.00 49.26
N GLY A 15 -0.88 -54.68 49.13
CA GLY A 15 -0.86 -54.00 47.83
C GLY A 15 0.53 -54.11 47.21
N THR A 16 0.61 -54.68 46.02
CA THR A 16 1.82 -54.66 45.20
C THR A 16 2.09 -53.22 44.74
N PRO A 17 3.34 -52.73 44.77
CA PRO A 17 3.66 -51.42 44.22
C PRO A 17 3.54 -51.49 42.68
N VAL A 18 2.62 -50.71 42.14
CA VAL A 18 2.59 -50.39 40.71
C VAL A 18 3.87 -49.59 40.40
N PRO A 19 4.69 -49.97 39.42
CA PRO A 19 5.81 -49.15 39.02
C PRO A 19 5.26 -47.86 38.39
N ALA A 20 5.56 -46.73 39.01
CA ALA A 20 5.30 -45.41 38.46
C ALA A 20 6.07 -45.28 37.14
N MET A 21 5.35 -45.32 36.01
CA MET A 21 5.86 -44.85 34.73
C MET A 21 6.02 -43.33 34.84
N ALA A 22 7.20 -42.89 35.30
CA ALA A 22 7.66 -41.54 35.11
C ALA A 22 7.84 -41.33 33.59
N GLN A 23 6.85 -40.70 32.96
CA GLN A 23 7.02 -40.10 31.64
C GLN A 23 8.03 -38.95 31.80
N GLY A 24 9.32 -39.29 31.67
CA GLY A 24 10.30 -38.31 31.28
C GLY A 24 9.88 -37.80 29.91
N ALA A 25 9.36 -36.57 29.87
CA ALA A 25 9.25 -35.81 28.64
C ALA A 25 10.66 -35.57 28.13
N GLY A 26 11.20 -36.56 27.41
CA GLY A 26 12.36 -36.38 26.56
C GLY A 26 11.96 -35.35 25.53
N ALA A 27 12.40 -34.10 25.74
CA ALA A 27 12.49 -33.14 24.65
C ALA A 27 13.31 -33.83 23.56
N GLN A 28 12.63 -34.24 22.48
CA GLN A 28 13.35 -34.59 21.27
C GLN A 28 14.24 -33.39 20.94
N PRO A 29 15.53 -33.59 20.64
CA PRO A 29 16.31 -32.53 20.03
C PRO A 29 15.55 -32.14 18.77
N GLY A 30 14.90 -30.98 18.81
CA GLY A 30 14.33 -30.41 17.60
C GLY A 30 15.48 -30.30 16.61
N ASP A 31 15.34 -30.95 15.46
CA ASP A 31 16.26 -30.80 14.35
C ASP A 31 16.46 -29.31 14.11
N SER A 32 17.56 -28.78 14.62
CA SER A 32 18.08 -27.50 14.20
C SER A 32 18.63 -27.77 12.81
N GLN A 33 17.73 -27.74 11.82
CA GLN A 33 18.12 -27.63 10.43
C GLN A 33 19.18 -26.53 10.37
N PRO A 34 20.38 -26.80 9.83
CA PRO A 34 21.39 -25.78 9.70
C PRO A 34 20.72 -24.62 8.96
N VAL A 35 20.62 -23.46 9.61
CA VAL A 35 20.07 -22.27 8.97
C VAL A 35 20.99 -21.99 7.79
N GLY A 36 20.49 -22.24 6.58
CA GLY A 36 21.25 -22.05 5.37
C GLY A 36 21.62 -20.58 5.26
N ARG A 37 22.78 -20.31 4.66
CA ARG A 37 23.36 -18.96 4.62
C ARG A 37 22.37 -17.95 4.07
N ARG A 38 22.10 -16.88 4.83
CA ARG A 38 21.18 -15.78 4.46
C ARG A 38 22.01 -14.53 4.22
N VAL A 39 21.82 -13.87 3.09
CA VAL A 39 22.56 -12.64 2.74
C VAL A 39 21.60 -11.50 2.42
N ALA A 40 22.00 -10.26 2.72
CA ALA A 40 21.21 -9.10 2.34
C ALA A 40 22.07 -7.93 1.88
N LEU A 41 21.55 -7.17 0.93
CA LEU A 41 22.04 -5.85 0.56
C LEU A 41 20.94 -4.84 0.91
N VAL A 42 21.27 -3.88 1.78
CA VAL A 42 20.33 -2.89 2.30
C VAL A 42 20.84 -1.51 1.92
N VAL A 43 20.07 -0.78 1.11
CA VAL A 43 20.45 0.53 0.59
C VAL A 43 19.38 1.57 0.95
N GLY A 44 19.81 2.71 1.50
CA GLY A 44 18.97 3.86 1.81
C GLY A 44 19.57 5.13 1.22
N ILE A 45 18.81 5.87 0.42
CA ILE A 45 19.29 7.10 -0.21
C ILE A 45 18.32 8.24 0.12
N GLY A 46 18.82 9.24 0.83
CA GLY A 46 18.07 10.41 1.29
C GLY A 46 18.77 11.74 1.04
N ALA A 47 20.09 11.76 0.87
CA ALA A 47 20.89 12.96 0.67
C ALA A 47 20.95 13.40 -0.81
N TYR A 48 19.79 13.54 -1.45
CA TYR A 48 19.69 13.97 -2.84
C TYR A 48 20.19 15.39 -3.05
N GLU A 49 21.01 15.58 -4.09
CA GLU A 49 21.53 16.89 -4.50
C GLU A 49 20.56 17.65 -5.41
N ARG A 50 19.75 16.93 -6.20
CA ARG A 50 18.85 17.52 -7.22
C ARG A 50 17.37 17.22 -7.03
N GLN A 51 17.03 16.30 -6.14
CA GLN A 51 15.67 15.93 -5.78
C GLN A 51 15.39 16.35 -4.34
N SER A 52 14.13 16.29 -3.91
CA SER A 52 13.80 16.49 -2.50
C SER A 52 14.55 15.47 -1.65
N ARG A 53 15.11 15.92 -0.53
CA ARG A 53 15.75 15.03 0.44
C ARG A 53 14.68 14.17 1.10
N LEU A 54 15.04 12.92 1.40
CA LEU A 54 14.15 11.99 2.10
C LEU A 54 14.76 11.68 3.47
N LEU A 55 14.09 12.12 4.53
CA LEU A 55 14.67 12.07 5.87
C LEU A 55 14.54 10.69 6.51
N SER A 56 13.52 9.89 6.14
CA SER A 56 13.32 8.57 6.73
C SER A 56 14.19 7.48 6.10
N THR A 57 14.58 7.64 4.83
CA THR A 57 15.26 6.59 4.05
C THR A 57 16.62 6.14 4.60
N PRO A 58 17.50 7.00 5.19
CA PRO A 58 18.70 6.51 5.86
C PRO A 58 18.37 5.71 7.12
N ASN A 59 17.31 6.08 7.84
CA ASN A 59 16.89 5.38 9.05
C ASN A 59 16.19 4.06 8.72
N ASP A 60 15.46 4.00 7.62
CA ASP A 60 14.92 2.77 7.03
C ASP A 60 16.00 1.74 6.78
N ALA A 61 17.06 2.12 6.07
CA ALA A 61 18.19 1.24 5.82
C ALA A 61 18.87 0.80 7.13
N ARG A 62 19.07 1.70 8.10
CA ARG A 62 19.65 1.37 9.41
C ARG A 62 18.81 0.37 10.20
N SER A 63 17.51 0.64 10.34
CA SER A 63 16.57 -0.22 11.08
C SER A 63 16.41 -1.59 10.41
N MET A 64 16.35 -1.62 9.08
CA MET A 64 16.27 -2.87 8.30
C MET A 64 17.56 -3.68 8.40
N GLY A 65 18.72 -3.04 8.22
CA GLY A 65 20.03 -3.69 8.35
C GLY A 65 20.23 -4.33 9.72
N ALA A 66 19.99 -3.57 10.80
CA ALA A 66 20.13 -4.07 12.16
C ALA A 66 19.17 -5.23 12.46
N THR A 67 17.94 -5.16 11.95
CA THR A 67 16.95 -6.24 12.14
C THR A 67 17.34 -7.49 11.37
N LEU A 68 17.76 -7.37 10.11
CA LEU A 68 18.18 -8.51 9.29
C LEU A 68 19.44 -9.19 9.86
N GLN A 69 20.42 -8.42 10.33
CA GLN A 69 21.59 -8.99 11.03
C GLN A 69 21.19 -9.80 12.26
N ALA A 70 20.29 -9.25 13.09
CA ALA A 70 19.81 -9.94 14.28
C ALA A 70 18.94 -11.18 13.95
N LEU A 71 18.40 -11.26 12.73
CA LEU A 71 17.70 -12.43 12.18
C LEU A 71 18.62 -13.39 11.41
N GLY A 72 19.95 -13.18 11.47
CA GLY A 72 20.95 -14.09 10.92
C GLY A 72 21.31 -13.84 9.45
N PHE A 73 21.00 -12.67 8.89
CA PHE A 73 21.49 -12.27 7.56
C PHE A 73 22.89 -11.67 7.65
N GLU A 74 23.77 -12.10 6.75
CA GLU A 74 25.05 -11.46 6.47
C GLU A 74 24.82 -10.25 5.56
N LEU A 75 25.17 -9.04 6.01
CA LEU A 75 25.03 -7.83 5.19
C LEU A 75 26.22 -7.65 4.25
N VAL A 76 25.94 -7.56 2.96
CA VAL A 76 26.90 -7.22 1.93
C VAL A 76 27.32 -5.76 2.11
N GLY A 77 28.63 -5.53 2.24
CA GLY A 77 29.19 -4.23 2.62
C GLY A 77 29.39 -4.06 4.14
N GLY A 78 29.08 -5.07 4.95
CA GLY A 78 29.30 -5.06 6.41
C GLY A 78 28.23 -4.30 7.21
N GLY A 79 27.27 -3.67 6.53
CA GLY A 79 26.23 -2.85 7.11
C GLY A 79 25.28 -2.31 6.03
N PRO A 80 24.27 -1.50 6.42
CA PRO A 80 23.45 -0.78 5.46
C PRO A 80 24.27 0.28 4.72
N LEU A 81 24.10 0.37 3.40
CA LEU A 81 24.72 1.42 2.58
C LEU A 81 23.81 2.64 2.55
N VAL A 82 24.30 3.74 3.14
CA VAL A 82 23.57 5.01 3.18
C VAL A 82 24.20 5.98 2.19
N ASP A 83 23.38 6.52 1.29
CA ASP A 83 23.76 7.48 0.25
C ASP A 83 24.99 7.05 -0.62
N PRO A 84 25.11 5.78 -1.07
CA PRO A 84 26.18 5.42 -1.98
C PRO A 84 26.05 6.17 -3.31
N ASP A 85 27.18 6.59 -3.89
CA ASP A 85 27.18 7.06 -5.28
C ASP A 85 26.85 5.92 -6.25
N LYS A 86 26.60 6.25 -7.53
CA LYS A 86 26.17 5.25 -8.53
C LYS A 86 27.17 4.09 -8.65
N GLN A 87 28.46 4.41 -8.68
CA GLN A 87 29.51 3.41 -8.84
C GLN A 87 29.55 2.46 -7.64
N GLY A 88 29.57 3.00 -6.42
CA GLY A 88 29.52 2.20 -5.19
C GLY A 88 28.24 1.37 -5.09
N PHE A 89 27.11 1.91 -5.54
CA PHE A 89 25.84 1.19 -5.56
C PHE A 89 25.87 0.00 -6.54
N GLU A 90 26.32 0.20 -7.77
CA GLU A 90 26.45 -0.88 -8.76
C GLU A 90 27.48 -1.94 -8.34
N GLN A 91 28.59 -1.53 -7.72
CA GLN A 91 29.57 -2.44 -7.14
C GLN A 91 28.99 -3.29 -6.01
N ALA A 92 28.18 -2.68 -5.14
CA ALA A 92 27.49 -3.40 -4.07
C ALA A 92 26.48 -4.41 -4.62
N ILE A 93 25.73 -4.07 -5.67
CA ILE A 93 24.80 -5.01 -6.33
C ILE A 93 25.56 -6.21 -6.93
N ARG A 94 26.73 -5.97 -7.55
CA ARG A 94 27.59 -7.05 -8.05
C ARG A 94 28.07 -7.95 -6.92
N ALA A 95 28.61 -7.38 -5.85
CA ALA A 95 29.06 -8.12 -4.68
C ALA A 95 27.92 -8.91 -4.02
N PHE A 96 26.70 -8.36 -4.05
CA PHE A 96 25.50 -9.05 -3.58
C PHE A 96 25.15 -10.27 -4.44
N GLY A 97 25.26 -10.17 -5.76
CA GLY A 97 25.14 -11.31 -6.65
C GLY A 97 26.14 -12.42 -6.34
N ASP A 98 27.41 -12.06 -6.11
CA ASP A 98 28.44 -13.03 -5.71
C ASP A 98 28.11 -13.69 -4.36
N ALA A 99 27.69 -12.89 -3.38
CA ALA A 99 27.30 -13.37 -2.06
C ALA A 99 26.01 -14.20 -2.08
N ALA A 100 25.10 -14.00 -3.04
CA ALA A 100 23.83 -14.73 -3.12
C ALA A 100 23.98 -16.17 -3.63
N ARG A 101 25.12 -16.55 -4.24
CA ARG A 101 25.31 -17.90 -4.78
C ARG A 101 25.18 -18.97 -3.70
N GLY A 102 24.24 -19.90 -3.89
CA GLY A 102 23.98 -20.99 -2.95
C GLY A 102 23.42 -20.53 -1.59
N ALA A 103 22.95 -19.28 -1.47
CA ALA A 103 22.28 -18.81 -0.26
C ALA A 103 20.89 -19.45 -0.14
N GLU A 104 20.45 -19.72 1.09
CA GLU A 104 19.05 -20.07 1.38
C GLU A 104 18.13 -18.90 1.05
N ALA A 105 18.55 -17.69 1.44
CA ALA A 105 17.81 -16.47 1.18
C ALA A 105 18.77 -15.34 0.79
N ALA A 106 18.43 -14.61 -0.26
CA ALA A 106 19.13 -13.39 -0.66
C ALA A 106 18.14 -12.23 -0.73
N LEU A 107 18.33 -11.20 0.09
CA LEU A 107 17.39 -10.07 0.21
C LEU A 107 18.03 -8.76 -0.23
N PHE A 108 17.49 -8.16 -1.28
CA PHE A 108 17.76 -6.78 -1.64
C PHE A 108 16.67 -5.87 -1.08
N TYR A 109 17.07 -4.83 -0.36
CA TYR A 109 16.18 -3.80 0.16
C TYR A 109 16.66 -2.42 -0.30
N PHE A 110 15.76 -1.63 -0.84
CA PHE A 110 16.02 -0.25 -1.26
C PHE A 110 14.96 0.70 -0.70
N SER A 111 15.40 1.79 -0.07
CA SER A 111 14.57 2.94 0.34
C SER A 111 15.13 4.24 -0.24
N GLY A 112 14.32 5.00 -0.98
CA GLY A 112 14.79 6.20 -1.71
C GLY A 112 13.86 6.68 -2.82
N HIS A 113 14.31 7.63 -3.64
CA HIS A 113 13.61 7.99 -4.88
C HIS A 113 13.77 6.90 -5.94
N GLY A 114 12.64 6.54 -6.55
CA GLY A 114 12.57 5.67 -7.72
C GLY A 114 11.79 6.33 -8.84
N THR A 115 12.09 5.95 -10.09
CA THR A 115 11.34 6.41 -11.25
C THR A 115 11.08 5.28 -12.23
N GLN A 116 10.04 5.44 -13.05
CA GLN A 116 9.66 4.49 -14.08
C GLN A 116 9.68 5.17 -15.43
N VAL A 117 10.38 4.57 -16.38
CA VAL A 117 10.44 5.03 -17.78
C VAL A 117 10.40 3.83 -18.71
N ASP A 118 9.46 3.85 -19.66
CA ASP A 118 9.26 2.83 -20.70
C ASP A 118 9.20 1.40 -20.13
N GLY A 119 8.36 1.21 -19.11
CA GLY A 119 8.20 -0.06 -18.38
C GLY A 119 9.38 -0.50 -17.50
N ARG A 120 10.47 0.28 -17.40
CA ARG A 120 11.64 -0.04 -16.57
C ARG A 120 11.69 0.79 -15.30
N ASN A 121 12.19 0.17 -14.23
CA ASN A 121 12.27 0.74 -12.89
C ASN A 121 13.70 1.16 -12.58
N TRP A 122 13.89 2.40 -12.15
CA TRP A 122 15.19 2.99 -11.89
C TRP A 122 15.27 3.50 -10.45
N MET A 123 16.38 3.23 -9.77
CA MET A 123 16.75 3.76 -8.46
C MET A 123 17.66 4.96 -8.66
N VAL A 124 17.34 6.08 -7.99
CA VAL A 124 18.05 7.35 -8.14
C VAL A 124 19.20 7.42 -7.12
N PRO A 125 20.47 7.53 -7.55
CA PRO A 125 21.61 7.81 -6.67
C PRO A 125 21.60 9.27 -6.15
N PRO A 126 22.37 9.63 -5.10
CA PRO A 126 22.37 10.97 -4.53
C PRO A 126 22.61 12.11 -5.54
N ARG A 127 23.47 11.85 -6.54
CA ARG A 127 23.88 12.80 -7.59
C ARG A 127 23.19 12.61 -8.93
N GLY A 128 22.24 11.67 -9.03
CA GLY A 128 21.63 11.30 -10.30
C GLY A 128 20.97 12.49 -11.00
N ASN A 129 21.33 12.72 -12.27
CA ASN A 129 20.91 13.89 -13.04
C ASN A 129 20.51 13.52 -14.48
N ALA A 130 19.55 12.62 -14.63
CA ALA A 130 19.00 12.30 -15.95
C ALA A 130 18.18 13.49 -16.49
N ARG A 131 18.62 14.09 -17.60
CA ARG A 131 17.91 15.21 -18.28
C ARG A 131 17.02 14.71 -19.40
N THR A 132 17.40 13.60 -20.00
CA THR A 132 16.68 12.88 -21.03
C THR A 132 16.55 11.39 -20.68
N PRO A 133 15.59 10.66 -21.26
CA PRO A 133 15.47 9.21 -21.05
C PRO A 133 16.75 8.44 -21.42
N GLN A 134 17.54 8.93 -22.38
CA GLN A 134 18.81 8.33 -22.79
C GLN A 134 19.89 8.42 -21.70
N ASP A 135 19.77 9.35 -20.76
CA ASP A 135 20.73 9.52 -19.67
C ASP A 135 20.54 8.48 -18.56
N LEU A 136 19.36 7.84 -18.48
CA LEU A 136 19.00 6.94 -17.38
C LEU A 136 20.03 5.84 -17.09
N PRO A 137 20.60 5.11 -18.07
CA PRO A 137 21.61 4.09 -17.79
C PRO A 137 22.92 4.66 -17.23
N PHE A 138 23.22 5.93 -17.53
CA PHE A 138 24.45 6.60 -17.10
C PHE A 138 24.29 7.28 -15.74
N GLU A 139 23.08 7.75 -15.43
CA GLU A 139 22.80 8.57 -14.25
C GLU A 139 22.12 7.77 -13.11
N PHE A 140 21.30 6.76 -13.43
CA PHE A 140 20.52 5.98 -12.47
C PHE A 140 20.87 4.48 -12.50
N VAL A 141 20.41 3.73 -11.49
CA VAL A 141 20.64 2.28 -11.37
C VAL A 141 19.36 1.52 -11.72
N ASP A 142 19.42 0.61 -12.69
CA ASP A 142 18.27 -0.21 -13.08
C ASP A 142 17.94 -1.27 -12.01
N VAL A 143 16.69 -1.36 -11.57
CA VAL A 143 16.24 -2.44 -10.69
C VAL A 143 16.37 -3.81 -11.37
N GLY A 144 16.27 -3.86 -12.69
CA GLY A 144 16.56 -5.05 -13.50
C GLY A 144 17.97 -5.59 -13.30
N LEU A 145 18.96 -4.74 -12.95
CA LEU A 145 20.30 -5.21 -12.61
C LEU A 145 20.27 -6.12 -11.37
N VAL A 146 19.50 -5.76 -10.36
CA VAL A 146 19.32 -6.55 -9.12
C VAL A 146 18.67 -7.89 -9.43
N LEU A 147 17.61 -7.89 -10.25
CA LEU A 147 16.94 -9.11 -10.68
C LEU A 147 17.91 -10.02 -11.45
N ASN A 148 18.68 -9.48 -12.38
CA ASN A 148 19.64 -10.24 -13.18
C ASN A 148 20.72 -10.89 -12.31
N VAL A 149 21.29 -10.17 -11.33
CA VAL A 149 22.31 -10.76 -10.45
C VAL A 149 21.73 -11.84 -9.54
N LEU A 150 20.50 -11.66 -9.05
CA LEU A 150 19.81 -12.69 -8.26
C LEU A 150 19.47 -13.93 -9.10
N GLN A 151 19.01 -13.75 -10.34
CA GLN A 151 18.71 -14.86 -11.25
C GLN A 151 19.97 -15.67 -11.58
N GLY A 152 21.08 -14.97 -11.86
CA GLY A 152 22.37 -15.63 -12.10
C GLY A 152 22.96 -16.30 -10.87
N ALA A 153 22.67 -15.78 -9.67
CA ALA A 153 23.13 -16.37 -8.41
C ALA A 153 22.29 -17.57 -7.96
N ALA A 154 21.03 -17.65 -8.40
CA ALA A 154 20.06 -18.70 -8.09
C ALA A 154 20.02 -19.09 -6.60
N PRO A 155 19.78 -18.13 -5.67
CA PRO A 155 19.50 -18.49 -4.28
C PRO A 155 18.23 -19.35 -4.19
N ARG A 156 18.07 -20.13 -3.11
CA ARG A 156 16.83 -20.90 -2.92
C ARG A 156 15.59 -19.99 -2.84
N LEU A 157 15.77 -18.79 -2.30
CA LEU A 157 14.76 -17.75 -2.25
C LEU A 157 15.37 -16.35 -2.42
N GLY A 158 14.87 -15.58 -3.38
CA GLY A 158 15.27 -14.20 -3.63
C GLY A 158 14.20 -13.19 -3.21
N PHE A 159 14.60 -12.08 -2.59
CA PHE A 159 13.72 -10.97 -2.25
C PHE A 159 14.22 -9.67 -2.88
N VAL A 160 13.31 -8.90 -3.47
CA VAL A 160 13.53 -7.52 -3.90
C VAL A 160 12.45 -6.65 -3.26
N ILE A 161 12.81 -5.86 -2.26
CA ILE A 161 11.90 -5.00 -1.49
C ILE A 161 12.19 -3.55 -1.83
N LEU A 162 11.18 -2.85 -2.35
CA LEU A 162 11.31 -1.50 -2.89
C LEU A 162 10.38 -0.54 -2.12
N ASP A 163 10.98 0.28 -1.26
CA ASP A 163 10.33 1.37 -0.54
C ASP A 163 10.67 2.71 -1.16
N ALA A 164 10.09 2.96 -2.34
CA ALA A 164 10.49 4.09 -3.17
C ALA A 164 9.34 5.04 -3.53
N CYS A 165 9.55 6.32 -3.24
CA CYS A 165 8.70 7.44 -3.66
C CYS A 165 8.96 7.78 -5.13
N ARG A 166 7.98 8.39 -5.82
CA ARG A 166 8.04 8.56 -7.28
C ARG A 166 7.73 9.97 -7.73
N SER A 167 8.65 10.50 -8.49
CA SER A 167 8.39 11.58 -9.43
C SER A 167 9.06 11.19 -10.75
N ASN A 168 8.34 11.31 -11.87
CA ASN A 168 8.98 11.25 -13.18
C ASN A 168 9.79 12.55 -13.32
N PRO A 169 11.13 12.50 -13.43
CA PRO A 169 11.96 13.70 -13.51
C PRO A 169 11.79 14.45 -14.84
N PHE A 170 11.14 13.83 -15.83
CA PHE A 170 10.98 14.39 -17.17
C PHE A 170 9.65 15.13 -17.32
N ARG A 171 9.65 16.14 -18.21
CA ARG A 171 8.44 16.93 -18.52
C ARG A 171 7.33 16.01 -19.09
N PRO A 172 6.05 16.23 -18.76
CA PRO A 172 4.94 15.48 -19.35
C PRO A 172 5.02 15.48 -20.89
N GLY A 173 4.93 14.30 -21.51
CA GLY A 173 5.01 14.12 -22.97
C GLY A 173 6.40 13.79 -23.53
N THR A 174 7.45 13.77 -22.69
CA THR A 174 8.81 13.33 -23.10
C THR A 174 8.95 11.81 -23.17
N THR A 175 8.24 11.09 -22.31
CA THR A 175 8.14 9.63 -22.29
C THR A 175 6.71 9.23 -22.61
N ARG A 176 6.51 8.02 -23.17
CA ARG A 176 5.16 7.48 -23.45
C ARG A 176 4.36 7.20 -22.16
N ASP A 177 5.05 7.11 -21.04
CA ASP A 177 4.48 6.85 -19.72
C ASP A 177 4.28 8.14 -18.91
N SER A 178 3.03 8.41 -18.56
CA SER A 178 2.57 9.44 -17.60
C SER A 178 2.11 8.84 -16.26
N ARG A 179 2.40 7.55 -16.03
CA ARG A 179 1.93 6.78 -14.87
C ARG A 179 2.72 7.11 -13.60
N GLN A 180 2.06 7.12 -12.45
CA GLN A 180 2.64 7.49 -11.15
C GLN A 180 3.15 6.26 -10.39
N GLY A 181 4.10 5.48 -10.91
CA GLY A 181 4.30 4.10 -10.44
C GLY A 181 5.71 3.54 -10.59
N LEU A 182 5.96 2.35 -10.06
CA LEU A 182 7.06 1.49 -10.49
C LEU A 182 6.26 0.58 -11.39
N ALA A 183 6.80 0.32 -12.56
CA ALA A 183 6.21 -0.68 -13.42
C ALA A 183 6.08 -1.98 -12.62
N PRO A 184 4.92 -2.64 -12.67
CA PRO A 184 4.81 -3.97 -12.11
C PRO A 184 5.84 -4.86 -12.80
N MET A 185 6.67 -5.54 -12.01
CA MET A 185 7.63 -6.53 -12.52
C MET A 185 7.13 -7.92 -12.20
N GLN A 186 7.24 -8.82 -13.18
CA GLN A 186 7.01 -10.24 -12.97
C GLN A 186 8.17 -10.79 -12.14
N ALA A 187 7.89 -11.37 -10.98
CA ALA A 187 8.91 -12.02 -10.18
C ALA A 187 9.40 -13.30 -10.87
N PRO A 188 10.72 -13.49 -11.06
CA PRO A 188 11.27 -14.76 -11.54
C PRO A 188 10.95 -15.94 -10.62
N PRO A 189 11.09 -17.21 -11.09
CA PRO A 189 10.94 -18.38 -10.23
C PRO A 189 11.79 -18.29 -8.96
N GLY A 190 11.23 -18.69 -7.81
CA GLY A 190 11.92 -18.61 -6.52
C GLY A 190 12.16 -17.18 -6.00
N MET A 191 11.45 -16.17 -6.54
CA MET A 191 11.59 -14.78 -6.10
C MET A 191 10.29 -14.14 -5.65
N VAL A 192 10.44 -13.18 -4.74
CA VAL A 192 9.39 -12.25 -4.32
C VAL A 192 9.86 -10.82 -4.53
N ILE A 193 9.01 -10.02 -5.18
CA ILE A 193 9.19 -8.59 -5.33
C ILE A 193 8.09 -7.90 -4.51
N ALA A 194 8.48 -7.11 -3.52
CA ALA A 194 7.57 -6.38 -2.66
C ALA A 194 7.73 -4.87 -2.88
N TYR A 195 6.60 -4.17 -2.98
CA TYR A 195 6.52 -2.73 -3.22
C TYR A 195 5.82 -2.08 -2.02
N ALA A 196 6.34 -0.93 -1.59
CA ALA A 196 5.72 -0.16 -0.51
C ALA A 196 4.35 0.43 -0.89
N ALA A 197 4.03 0.56 -2.18
CA ALA A 197 2.74 1.04 -2.69
C ALA A 197 2.33 0.22 -3.92
N GLU A 198 1.06 0.31 -4.32
CA GLU A 198 0.53 -0.37 -5.50
C GLU A 198 1.25 0.14 -6.77
N PRO A 199 1.28 -0.65 -7.85
CA PRO A 199 1.68 -0.12 -9.15
C PRO A 199 0.90 1.16 -9.44
N ASP A 200 1.58 2.17 -9.96
CA ASP A 200 0.98 3.48 -10.25
C ASP A 200 0.49 4.29 -9.02
N GLN A 201 1.00 3.95 -7.81
CA GLN A 201 0.85 4.70 -6.56
C GLN A 201 2.20 5.12 -5.93
N ASN A 202 2.21 6.27 -5.23
CA ASN A 202 3.36 6.77 -4.45
C ASN A 202 3.36 6.22 -3.00
N SER A 203 4.55 5.94 -2.44
CA SER A 203 4.72 5.67 -1.01
C SER A 203 4.94 6.97 -0.20
N LEU A 204 4.78 6.88 1.12
CA LEU A 204 5.01 7.99 2.05
C LEU A 204 6.40 7.90 2.71
N ASP A 205 7.08 9.04 2.86
CA ASP A 205 8.39 9.18 3.55
C ASP A 205 8.26 9.32 5.08
N GLY A 206 7.07 9.13 5.67
CA GLY A 206 6.91 9.29 7.12
C GLY A 206 6.94 10.75 7.62
N GLY A 207 7.20 11.75 6.77
CA GLY A 207 7.26 13.18 7.15
C GLY A 207 8.35 13.53 8.19
N ASN A 208 8.43 14.81 8.53
CA ASN A 208 9.55 15.43 9.27
C ASN A 208 9.81 14.91 10.69
N ALA A 209 8.92 14.09 11.23
CA ALA A 209 8.99 13.55 12.59
C ALA A 209 9.09 12.01 12.64
N ALA A 210 9.08 11.31 11.50
CA ALA A 210 9.19 9.86 11.47
C ALA A 210 10.63 9.37 11.52
N LEU A 211 10.86 8.37 12.39
CA LEU A 211 12.11 7.62 12.39
C LEU A 211 12.19 6.62 11.22
N ASN A 212 11.06 6.17 10.65
CA ASN A 212 11.00 5.24 9.52
C ASN A 212 9.78 5.52 8.64
N SER A 213 9.83 5.14 7.36
CA SER A 213 8.66 5.18 6.48
C SER A 213 7.53 4.28 7.02
N PRO A 214 6.24 4.55 6.70
CA PRO A 214 5.15 3.70 7.16
C PRO A 214 5.28 2.24 6.74
N TYR A 215 5.72 1.97 5.51
CA TYR A 215 5.88 0.60 5.03
C TYR A 215 7.02 -0.11 5.77
N THR A 216 8.19 0.52 5.85
CA THR A 216 9.34 -0.06 6.53
C THR A 216 9.07 -0.28 8.02
N ALA A 217 8.43 0.67 8.69
CA ALA A 217 8.04 0.52 10.10
C ALA A 217 7.12 -0.69 10.34
N GLN A 218 6.18 -0.96 9.43
CA GLN A 218 5.27 -2.11 9.55
C GLN A 218 5.91 -3.43 9.11
N LEU A 219 6.77 -3.40 8.09
CA LEU A 219 7.53 -4.57 7.65
C LEU A 219 8.48 -5.07 8.74
N LEU A 220 9.22 -4.16 9.39
CA LEU A 220 10.08 -4.48 10.53
C LEU A 220 9.33 -5.19 11.65
N ARG A 221 8.09 -4.79 11.94
CA ARG A 221 7.23 -5.45 12.95
C ARG A 221 6.78 -6.83 12.49
N ALA A 222 6.46 -6.99 11.20
CA ALA A 222 5.99 -8.25 10.66
C ALA A 222 7.12 -9.31 10.59
N ILE A 223 8.31 -8.96 10.09
CA ILE A 223 9.45 -9.91 9.96
C ILE A 223 9.95 -10.41 11.32
N ARG A 224 9.69 -9.66 12.40
CA ARG A 224 10.03 -10.01 13.79
C ARG A 224 8.94 -10.80 14.52
N THR A 225 7.90 -11.25 13.81
CA THR A 225 6.85 -12.08 14.40
C THR A 225 7.26 -13.56 14.30
N PRO A 226 7.52 -14.25 15.43
CA PRO A 226 8.00 -15.63 15.40
C PRO A 226 7.04 -16.60 14.72
N GLY A 227 7.56 -17.40 13.80
CA GLY A 227 6.79 -18.43 13.10
C GLY A 227 5.75 -17.90 12.11
N LEU A 228 5.83 -16.62 11.74
CA LEU A 228 5.00 -16.05 10.68
C LEU A 228 5.61 -16.41 9.31
N ASP A 229 4.86 -17.13 8.47
CA ASP A 229 5.33 -17.47 7.13
C ASP A 229 5.50 -16.23 6.26
N LEU A 230 6.32 -16.37 5.22
CA LEU A 230 6.66 -15.32 4.27
C LEU A 230 5.46 -14.51 3.76
N PHE A 231 4.40 -15.17 3.28
CA PHE A 231 3.26 -14.48 2.69
C PHE A 231 2.46 -13.72 3.75
N ARG A 232 2.30 -14.31 4.94
CA ARG A 232 1.67 -13.62 6.07
C ARG A 232 2.48 -12.43 6.57
N VAL A 233 3.81 -12.48 6.51
CA VAL A 233 4.66 -11.31 6.84
C VAL A 233 4.32 -10.13 5.94
N PHE A 234 4.35 -10.32 4.62
CA PHE A 234 4.06 -9.22 3.69
C PHE A 234 2.59 -8.77 3.76
N ASN A 235 1.64 -9.70 3.88
CA ASN A 235 0.23 -9.33 4.03
C ASN A 235 -0.02 -8.55 5.34
N THR A 236 0.62 -8.95 6.44
CA THR A 236 0.52 -8.24 7.73
C THR A 236 1.10 -6.83 7.62
N ALA A 237 2.27 -6.69 7.00
CA ALA A 237 2.87 -5.38 6.74
C ALA A 237 1.96 -4.51 5.85
N ALA A 238 1.37 -5.09 4.81
CA ALA A 238 0.44 -4.40 3.90
C ALA A 238 -0.81 -3.89 4.63
N LEU A 239 -1.49 -4.75 5.39
CA LEU A 239 -2.70 -4.39 6.13
C LEU A 239 -2.44 -3.28 7.16
N ARG A 240 -1.33 -3.39 7.91
CA ARG A 240 -0.96 -2.37 8.91
C ARG A 240 -0.52 -1.05 8.27
N THR A 241 0.18 -1.11 7.13
CA THR A 241 0.55 0.09 6.37
C THR A 241 -0.70 0.79 5.86
N ARG A 242 -1.65 0.04 5.29
CA ARG A 242 -2.95 0.57 4.87
C ARG A 242 -3.71 1.17 6.04
N GLU A 243 -3.68 0.56 7.21
CA GLU A 243 -4.32 1.13 8.41
C GLU A 243 -3.66 2.45 8.85
N GLN A 244 -2.34 2.44 9.04
CA GLN A 244 -1.56 3.60 9.48
C GLN A 244 -1.65 4.79 8.51
N THR A 245 -1.69 4.50 7.21
CA THR A 245 -1.79 5.52 6.14
C THR A 245 -3.24 5.86 5.77
N ARG A 246 -4.24 5.39 6.54
CA ARG A 246 -5.67 5.62 6.26
C ARG A 246 -6.09 5.20 4.84
N ARG A 247 -5.52 4.09 4.40
CA ARG A 247 -5.64 3.44 3.09
C ARG A 247 -5.07 4.26 1.93
N PHE A 248 -4.23 5.26 2.22
CA PHE A 248 -3.52 6.02 1.19
C PHE A 248 -2.45 5.17 0.50
N GLN A 249 -1.71 4.36 1.24
CA GLN A 249 -0.64 3.54 0.71
C GLN A 249 -1.06 2.07 0.82
N SER A 250 -1.10 1.37 -0.31
CA SER A 250 -1.41 -0.06 -0.38
C SER A 250 -0.17 -0.82 -0.84
N PRO A 251 0.62 -1.45 0.05
CA PRO A 251 1.74 -2.26 -0.39
C PRO A 251 1.30 -3.43 -1.29
N TRP A 252 2.12 -3.76 -2.27
CA TRP A 252 1.85 -4.78 -3.28
C TRP A 252 2.97 -5.82 -3.34
N VAL A 253 2.65 -7.08 -3.66
CA VAL A 253 3.63 -8.16 -3.79
C VAL A 253 3.41 -8.92 -5.09
N SER A 254 4.50 -9.17 -5.80
CA SER A 254 4.59 -10.05 -6.97
C SER A 254 5.49 -11.22 -6.62
N PHE A 255 5.07 -12.45 -6.92
CA PHE A 255 5.84 -13.65 -6.63
C PHE A 255 5.58 -14.73 -7.67
N SER A 256 6.58 -15.58 -7.90
CA SER A 256 6.43 -16.87 -8.57
C SER A 256 6.30 -17.98 -7.52
N PRO A 257 5.92 -19.22 -7.91
CA PRO A 257 5.92 -20.35 -6.98
C PRO A 257 7.24 -20.48 -6.20
N ILE A 258 7.11 -20.72 -4.90
CA ILE A 258 8.21 -20.85 -3.95
C ILE A 258 8.14 -22.27 -3.38
N GLU A 259 9.21 -23.04 -3.53
CA GLU A 259 9.26 -24.45 -3.13
C GLU A 259 9.60 -24.65 -1.64
N ALA A 260 9.98 -23.57 -0.94
CA ALA A 260 10.46 -23.62 0.44
C ALA A 260 9.55 -22.85 1.40
N ASP A 261 9.26 -23.45 2.55
CA ASP A 261 8.75 -22.72 3.71
C ASP A 261 9.84 -21.79 4.23
N PHE A 262 9.53 -20.50 4.30
CA PHE A 262 10.48 -19.50 4.80
C PHE A 262 9.88 -18.68 5.94
N TYR A 263 10.68 -18.55 7.00
CA TYR A 263 10.40 -17.74 8.17
C TYR A 263 11.56 -16.80 8.41
N PHE A 264 11.30 -15.49 8.36
CA PHE A 264 12.28 -14.48 8.75
C PHE A 264 12.73 -14.70 10.20
N MET A 265 11.78 -15.00 11.07
CA MET A 265 12.01 -15.34 12.46
C MET A 265 11.39 -16.72 12.78
N PRO A 266 12.17 -17.80 12.83
CA PRO A 266 11.68 -19.13 13.21
C PRO A 266 11.12 -19.17 14.65
N ARG A 267 10.23 -20.14 14.93
CA ARG A 267 9.77 -20.40 16.31
C ARG A 267 10.98 -20.87 17.15
N GLY A 268 11.22 -20.20 18.27
CA GLY A 268 12.33 -20.51 19.19
C GLY A 268 13.48 -19.50 19.18
N LEU A 269 13.52 -18.56 18.24
CA LEU A 269 14.41 -17.40 18.34
C LEU A 269 13.81 -16.40 19.32
N ASP A 270 14.57 -15.97 20.32
CA ASP A 270 14.09 -15.06 21.37
C ASP A 270 13.96 -13.62 20.84
N PRO A 271 12.74 -13.03 20.80
CA PRO A 271 12.52 -11.64 20.38
C PRO A 271 13.29 -10.61 21.20
N ALA A 272 13.67 -10.93 22.44
CA ALA A 272 14.43 -10.04 23.31
C ALA A 272 15.87 -9.79 22.81
N ARG A 273 16.38 -10.61 21.90
CA ARG A 273 17.71 -10.44 21.27
C ARG A 273 17.71 -9.45 20.11
N LEU A 274 16.54 -9.00 19.66
CA LEU A 274 16.41 -8.06 18.55
C LEU A 274 16.48 -6.62 19.06
N PRO A 275 17.14 -5.69 18.33
CA PRO A 275 17.23 -4.29 18.74
C PRO A 275 15.82 -3.69 18.94
N PRO A 276 15.60 -2.75 19.87
CA PRO A 276 14.28 -2.13 20.03
C PRO A 276 13.83 -1.46 18.72
N LEU A 277 12.56 -1.64 18.36
CA LEU A 277 12.01 -0.94 17.20
C LEU A 277 11.78 0.53 17.52
N PRO A 278 12.04 1.44 16.56
CA PRO A 278 11.57 2.81 16.65
C PRO A 278 10.05 2.89 16.89
N PRO A 279 9.57 3.89 17.66
CA PRO A 279 8.14 4.15 17.79
C PRO A 279 7.52 4.41 16.41
N LEU A 280 6.26 4.00 16.25
CA LEU A 280 5.50 4.34 15.06
C LEU A 280 5.23 5.85 15.06
N SER A 281 5.43 6.48 13.91
CA SER A 281 4.95 7.84 13.68
C SER A 281 3.42 7.89 13.84
N PRO A 282 2.85 8.95 14.45
CA PRO A 282 1.41 9.15 14.54
C PRO A 282 0.75 9.01 13.16
N ASN A 283 -0.50 8.53 13.12
CA ASN A 283 -1.28 8.33 11.89
C ASN A 283 -1.08 9.46 10.89
N GLN A 284 -0.49 9.15 9.74
CA GLN A 284 -0.15 10.15 8.73
C GLN A 284 -1.26 10.25 7.69
N PRO A 285 -1.94 11.40 7.56
CA PRO A 285 -2.59 11.73 6.30
C PRO A 285 -1.51 11.77 5.20
N GLY A 286 -1.81 11.21 4.03
CA GLY A 286 -0.85 11.17 2.92
C GLY A 286 -0.21 12.55 2.69
N ALA A 287 1.12 12.61 2.79
CA ALA A 287 1.87 13.83 2.61
C ALA A 287 1.68 14.35 1.18
N ALA A 288 1.39 15.65 1.06
CA ALA A 288 1.57 16.39 -0.18
C ALA A 288 3.08 16.39 -0.53
N PRO A 289 3.46 16.55 -1.81
CA PRO A 289 4.87 16.63 -2.19
C PRO A 289 5.50 17.85 -1.50
N GLU A 290 6.54 17.62 -0.70
CA GLU A 290 7.30 18.69 -0.05
C GLU A 290 8.13 19.44 -1.10
N THR A 291 7.92 20.75 -1.21
CA THR A 291 8.86 21.70 -1.81
C THR A 291 9.69 22.34 -0.69
N GLY A 292 11.00 22.48 -0.93
CA GLY A 292 12.08 22.65 0.06
C GLY A 292 12.12 23.93 0.93
N PRO A 293 13.21 24.12 1.71
CA PRO A 293 13.24 24.99 2.88
C PRO A 293 13.33 26.49 2.53
N GLY A 294 12.71 27.29 3.40
CA GLY A 294 12.53 28.73 3.26
C GLY A 294 13.82 29.55 3.25
N THR A 295 13.76 30.67 2.53
CA THR A 295 14.67 31.80 2.65
C THR A 295 13.92 32.92 3.42
N PRO A 296 14.54 33.63 4.37
CA PRO A 296 13.88 34.72 5.11
C PRO A 296 13.60 35.94 4.20
N PRO A 297 12.68 36.84 4.59
CA PRO A 297 12.14 37.84 3.67
C PRO A 297 13.13 38.98 3.44
N GLY A 298 13.43 39.27 2.18
CA GLY A 298 14.28 40.38 1.77
C GLY A 298 13.99 40.86 0.34
N SER A 299 13.02 41.77 0.23
CA SER A 299 12.90 42.85 -0.77
C SER A 299 13.19 42.60 -2.27
N GLY A 300 12.15 42.71 -3.10
CA GLY A 300 12.19 43.52 -4.34
C GLY A 300 12.19 42.82 -5.71
N ALA A 301 10.99 42.76 -6.31
CA ALA A 301 10.66 42.81 -7.76
C ALA A 301 10.95 41.58 -8.67
N PRO A 302 10.39 41.53 -9.91
CA PRO A 302 8.95 41.43 -10.25
C PRO A 302 8.61 40.18 -11.11
N ASP A 303 7.33 39.81 -11.10
CA ASP A 303 6.57 38.95 -12.04
C ASP A 303 7.20 37.64 -12.56
N SER A 304 6.92 36.55 -11.84
CA SER A 304 6.82 35.20 -12.44
C SER A 304 5.42 35.01 -13.05
N PRO A 305 5.30 34.36 -14.23
CA PRO A 305 4.00 34.17 -14.87
C PRO A 305 3.07 33.35 -13.99
N ALA A 306 1.87 33.87 -13.76
CA ALA A 306 0.84 33.23 -12.94
C ALA A 306 0.59 31.79 -13.39
N ALA A 307 0.45 30.88 -12.42
CA ALA A 307 -0.02 29.53 -12.66
C ALA A 307 -1.31 29.56 -13.51
N PRO A 308 -1.51 28.60 -14.43
CA PRO A 308 -2.68 28.61 -15.31
C PRO A 308 -3.96 28.66 -14.47
N VAL A 309 -4.75 29.71 -14.68
CA VAL A 309 -6.04 29.94 -14.02
C VAL A 309 -7.01 28.85 -14.47
N ARG A 310 -7.42 27.98 -13.54
CA ARG A 310 -8.33 26.86 -13.80
C ARG A 310 -9.69 27.10 -13.17
N ASP A 311 -10.69 26.32 -13.57
CA ASP A 311 -12.01 26.30 -12.93
C ASP A 311 -12.05 25.16 -11.90
N PRO A 312 -12.07 25.47 -10.59
CA PRO A 312 -12.09 24.45 -9.54
C PRO A 312 -13.52 24.05 -9.13
N SER A 313 -14.54 24.49 -9.88
CA SER A 313 -15.93 24.13 -9.60
C SER A 313 -16.17 22.63 -9.81
N PHE A 314 -17.00 22.01 -8.95
CA PHE A 314 -17.28 20.57 -9.00
C PHE A 314 -18.71 20.27 -8.56
N LEU A 315 -19.17 19.07 -8.83
CA LEU A 315 -20.45 18.54 -8.34
C LEU A 315 -20.23 17.81 -7.02
N LEU A 316 -20.88 18.27 -5.95
CA LEU A 316 -20.83 17.62 -4.64
C LEU A 316 -21.98 16.62 -4.49
N VAL A 317 -21.69 15.40 -4.04
CA VAL A 317 -22.67 14.38 -3.63
C VAL A 317 -22.59 14.17 -2.12
N ASN A 318 -23.72 14.28 -1.42
CA ASN A 318 -23.79 14.09 0.03
C ASN A 318 -23.98 12.62 0.41
N ARG A 319 -22.94 11.99 0.97
CA ARG A 319 -22.94 10.60 1.47
C ARG A 319 -22.64 10.50 2.95
N THR A 320 -23.01 11.53 3.68
CA THR A 320 -22.84 11.59 5.12
C THR A 320 -23.97 10.88 5.88
N GLY A 321 -24.99 10.39 5.15
CA GLY A 321 -26.21 9.84 5.73
C GLY A 321 -27.14 10.90 6.34
N ARG A 322 -26.78 12.19 6.28
CA ARG A 322 -27.50 13.29 6.93
C ARG A 322 -27.60 14.51 6.03
N PRO A 323 -28.64 15.36 6.16
CA PRO A 323 -28.71 16.60 5.39
C PRO A 323 -27.61 17.58 5.82
N ILE A 324 -26.85 18.12 4.85
CA ILE A 324 -25.91 19.22 5.08
C ILE A 324 -26.73 20.51 5.15
N ALA A 325 -26.70 21.18 6.30
CA ALA A 325 -27.45 22.40 6.56
C ALA A 325 -26.74 23.65 6.01
N GLU A 326 -25.41 23.66 6.02
CA GLU A 326 -24.59 24.74 5.46
C GLU A 326 -23.34 24.16 4.81
N LEU A 327 -22.99 24.64 3.62
CA LEU A 327 -21.75 24.28 2.93
C LEU A 327 -20.95 25.54 2.62
N ARG A 328 -19.73 25.64 3.13
CA ARG A 328 -18.79 26.68 2.74
C ARG A 328 -17.66 26.07 1.93
N ALA A 329 -17.24 26.76 0.88
CA ALA A 329 -16.08 26.35 0.11
C ALA A 329 -15.29 27.55 -0.41
N SER A 330 -13.97 27.43 -0.46
CA SER A 330 -13.04 28.45 -0.96
C SER A 330 -11.82 27.78 -1.59
N LEU A 331 -11.04 28.57 -2.35
CA LEU A 331 -9.71 28.13 -2.75
C LEU A 331 -8.86 27.99 -1.49
N SER A 332 -8.04 26.95 -1.39
CA SER A 332 -7.15 26.72 -0.23
C SER A 332 -6.10 27.82 -0.05
N THR A 333 -5.93 28.70 -1.04
CA THR A 333 -5.13 29.92 -0.92
C THR A 333 -5.79 31.01 -0.08
N ASN A 334 -7.06 30.85 0.28
CA ASN A 334 -7.79 31.81 1.09
C ASN A 334 -7.72 31.41 2.57
N ASP A 335 -7.51 32.39 3.46
CA ASP A 335 -7.44 32.16 4.92
C ASP A 335 -8.82 31.95 5.58
N ASN A 336 -9.87 31.69 4.79
CA ASN A 336 -11.22 31.44 5.28
C ASN A 336 -11.97 30.43 4.41
N TRP A 337 -13.03 29.83 4.95
CA TRP A 337 -13.88 28.82 4.30
C TRP A 337 -14.74 29.35 3.13
N GLY A 338 -14.72 30.66 2.87
CA GLY A 338 -15.48 31.28 1.79
C GLY A 338 -16.98 31.42 2.03
N ALA A 339 -17.69 31.68 0.93
CA ALA A 339 -19.13 31.88 0.91
C ALA A 339 -19.90 30.57 1.09
N GLU A 340 -21.14 30.69 1.57
CA GLU A 340 -22.11 29.59 1.62
C GLU A 340 -22.52 29.18 0.20
N ARG A 341 -22.62 27.88 -0.05
CA ARG A 341 -22.74 27.29 -1.39
C ARG A 341 -24.06 26.56 -1.65
N LEU A 342 -24.94 26.41 -0.65
CA LEU A 342 -26.25 25.77 -0.79
C LEU A 342 -27.41 26.76 -1.00
N GLY A 343 -27.17 28.06 -0.87
CA GLY A 343 -28.19 29.09 -1.07
C GLY A 343 -29.33 29.02 -0.04
N GLY A 344 -29.04 28.49 1.16
CA GLY A 344 -30.00 28.39 2.27
C GLY A 344 -30.92 27.17 2.25
N THR A 345 -30.83 26.28 1.25
CA THR A 345 -31.60 25.02 1.23
C THR A 345 -30.68 23.85 1.60
N PRO A 346 -30.96 23.10 2.69
CA PRO A 346 -30.12 21.97 3.08
C PRO A 346 -29.99 20.90 1.98
N LEU A 347 -28.77 20.40 1.76
CA LEU A 347 -28.51 19.33 0.81
C LEU A 347 -28.82 17.98 1.46
N ALA A 348 -29.93 17.36 1.07
CA ALA A 348 -30.36 16.06 1.60
C ALA A 348 -29.29 14.95 1.40
N ALA A 349 -29.34 13.91 2.23
CA ALA A 349 -28.49 12.73 2.04
C ALA A 349 -28.81 12.06 0.69
N GLY A 350 -27.78 11.70 -0.07
CA GLY A 350 -27.89 11.18 -1.43
C GLY A 350 -28.14 12.25 -2.51
N ALA A 351 -28.46 13.49 -2.13
CA ALA A 351 -28.61 14.58 -3.09
C ALA A 351 -27.26 15.14 -3.53
N ARG A 352 -27.26 15.86 -4.64
CA ARG A 352 -26.08 16.50 -5.22
C ARG A 352 -26.33 17.97 -5.55
N THR A 353 -25.28 18.78 -5.52
CA THR A 353 -25.36 20.21 -5.87
C THR A 353 -24.07 20.67 -6.56
N PRO A 354 -24.13 21.57 -7.55
CA PRO A 354 -22.93 22.22 -8.07
C PRO A 354 -22.34 23.18 -7.04
N VAL A 355 -21.03 23.04 -6.78
CA VAL A 355 -20.25 23.96 -5.95
C VAL A 355 -19.47 24.88 -6.88
N GLN A 356 -19.96 26.11 -7.05
CA GLN A 356 -19.33 27.11 -7.90
C GLN A 356 -18.25 27.88 -7.13
N LEU A 357 -17.06 27.97 -7.73
CA LEU A 357 -15.90 28.63 -7.14
C LEU A 357 -15.30 29.64 -8.15
N PRO A 358 -14.66 30.72 -7.67
CA PRO A 358 -13.92 31.61 -8.56
C PRO A 358 -12.78 30.84 -9.22
N ARG A 359 -12.45 31.22 -10.46
CA ARG A 359 -11.30 30.62 -11.15
C ARG A 359 -10.01 30.91 -10.38
N GLY A 360 -9.14 29.92 -10.30
CA GLY A 360 -7.94 30.01 -9.47
C GLY A 360 -7.20 28.68 -9.36
N SER A 361 -6.67 28.39 -8.16
CA SER A 361 -6.04 27.11 -7.84
C SER A 361 -7.07 25.98 -7.84
N CYS A 362 -6.60 24.76 -8.08
CA CYS A 362 -7.43 23.56 -8.02
C CYS A 362 -7.61 22.99 -6.62
N GLU A 363 -6.84 23.48 -5.65
CA GLU A 363 -7.01 23.12 -4.25
C GLU A 363 -8.15 23.94 -3.63
N VAL A 364 -9.11 23.21 -3.08
CA VAL A 364 -10.32 23.75 -2.47
C VAL A 364 -10.42 23.25 -1.03
N ASP A 365 -10.76 24.18 -0.14
CA ASP A 365 -11.17 23.89 1.23
C ASP A 365 -12.69 23.94 1.33
N LEU A 366 -13.28 23.01 2.06
CA LEU A 366 -14.72 22.87 2.23
C LEU A 366 -15.06 22.55 3.68
N GLN A 367 -16.09 23.23 4.19
CA GLN A 367 -16.67 22.99 5.51
C GLN A 367 -18.16 22.70 5.34
N ALA A 368 -18.63 21.56 5.86
CA ALA A 368 -20.02 21.15 5.85
C ALA A 368 -20.56 21.08 7.28
N ARG A 369 -21.61 21.85 7.56
CA ARG A 369 -22.31 21.84 8.85
C ARG A 369 -23.63 21.07 8.72
N PHE A 370 -23.95 20.26 9.72
CA PHE A 370 -25.17 19.45 9.77
C PHE A 370 -26.11 19.98 10.85
N ALA A 371 -27.41 19.78 10.68
CA ALA A 371 -28.39 20.11 11.73
C ALA A 371 -28.10 19.26 12.98
N GLY A 372 -27.70 19.91 14.08
CA GLY A 372 -27.45 19.28 15.38
C GLY A 372 -26.27 18.29 15.40
N ALA A 373 -25.22 18.53 14.60
CA ALA A 373 -24.03 17.67 14.60
C ALA A 373 -22.71 18.39 14.34
N PRO A 374 -21.56 17.72 14.64
CA PRO A 374 -20.25 18.25 14.35
C PRO A 374 -20.09 18.61 12.87
N GLN A 375 -19.38 19.71 12.62
CA GLN A 375 -19.00 20.08 11.26
C GLN A 375 -17.93 19.13 10.72
N ILE A 376 -17.95 18.95 9.40
CA ILE A 376 -16.96 18.19 8.64
C ILE A 376 -16.11 19.20 7.86
N GLU A 377 -14.80 18.97 7.84
CA GLU A 377 -13.84 19.81 7.14
C GLU A 377 -13.02 18.94 6.18
N ALA A 378 -12.91 19.38 4.93
CA ALA A 378 -12.08 18.80 3.90
C ALA A 378 -11.18 19.89 3.35
N MET A 379 -9.87 19.73 3.51
CA MET A 379 -8.88 20.77 3.15
C MET A 379 -7.97 20.29 2.01
N ARG A 380 -7.58 21.23 1.15
CA ARG A 380 -6.66 21.07 0.00
C ARG A 380 -7.07 19.96 -0.93
N VAL A 381 -8.35 19.93 -1.26
CA VAL A 381 -8.92 18.93 -2.16
C VAL A 381 -8.71 19.39 -3.61
N ASP A 382 -8.02 18.59 -4.43
CA ASP A 382 -7.86 18.87 -5.87
C ASP A 382 -9.18 18.55 -6.61
N THR A 383 -9.91 19.60 -6.98
CA THR A 383 -11.21 19.49 -7.63
C THR A 383 -11.15 19.60 -9.15
N CYS A 384 -10.06 20.12 -9.73
CA CYS A 384 -9.93 20.22 -11.19
C CYS A 384 -9.73 18.88 -11.87
N ARG A 385 -9.26 17.88 -11.11
CA ARG A 385 -9.01 16.54 -11.63
C ARG A 385 -10.30 15.75 -11.85
N PHE A 386 -11.37 16.07 -11.12
CA PHE A 386 -12.59 15.27 -11.10
C PHE A 386 -13.82 16.16 -11.02
N ALA A 387 -14.77 15.95 -11.94
CA ALA A 387 -15.98 16.76 -12.03
C ALA A 387 -16.96 16.49 -10.89
N THR A 388 -16.93 15.30 -10.28
CA THR A 388 -17.82 14.90 -9.19
C THR A 388 -17.04 14.44 -7.97
N MET A 389 -17.37 15.04 -6.83
CA MET A 389 -16.81 14.75 -5.52
C MET A 389 -17.92 14.28 -4.56
N VAL A 390 -17.59 13.32 -3.70
CA VAL A 390 -18.50 12.66 -2.76
C VAL A 390 -18.03 12.95 -1.34
N LEU A 391 -18.87 13.57 -0.53
CA LEU A 391 -18.60 13.81 0.89
C LEU A 391 -19.16 12.68 1.74
N TRP A 392 -18.28 11.95 2.41
CA TRP A 392 -18.61 10.77 3.21
C TRP A 392 -18.84 11.12 4.68
N GLU A 393 -19.52 10.23 5.40
CA GLU A 393 -19.84 10.38 6.84
C GLU A 393 -18.59 10.60 7.72
N ASN A 394 -17.44 10.06 7.31
CA ASN A 394 -16.16 10.24 7.99
C ASN A 394 -15.47 11.58 7.69
N GLY A 395 -16.15 12.49 7.01
CA GLY A 395 -15.66 13.82 6.67
C GLY A 395 -14.77 13.93 5.45
N ARG A 396 -14.57 12.83 4.70
CA ARG A 396 -13.73 12.85 3.50
C ARG A 396 -14.50 13.30 2.28
N LEU A 397 -13.92 14.22 1.52
CA LEU A 397 -14.35 14.58 0.17
C LEU A 397 -13.48 13.84 -0.84
N LEU A 398 -14.03 12.84 -1.53
CA LEU A 398 -13.30 11.97 -2.46
C LEU A 398 -13.90 12.06 -3.87
N PRO A 399 -13.12 11.81 -4.92
CA PRO A 399 -13.68 11.65 -6.26
C PRO A 399 -14.74 10.55 -6.29
N ALA A 400 -15.76 10.70 -7.13
CA ALA A 400 -16.72 9.63 -7.38
C ALA A 400 -16.00 8.34 -7.83
N ASN A 401 -16.23 7.23 -7.14
CA ASN A 401 -15.81 5.91 -7.59
C ASN A 401 -17.06 5.05 -7.86
N PRO A 402 -17.45 4.89 -9.15
CA PRO A 402 -18.61 4.10 -9.54
C PRO A 402 -18.30 2.60 -9.70
N ASP A 403 -17.13 2.11 -9.30
CA ASP A 403 -16.84 0.66 -9.34
C ASP A 403 -17.80 -0.10 -8.42
N LEU A 404 -18.37 -1.20 -8.93
CA LEU A 404 -19.31 -2.02 -8.18
C LEU A 404 -19.25 -3.49 -8.59
N ALA A 405 -19.59 -4.38 -7.68
CA ALA A 405 -19.82 -5.78 -7.99
C ALA A 405 -21.28 -6.03 -8.37
N VAL A 406 -21.54 -6.75 -9.45
CA VAL A 406 -22.89 -7.22 -9.79
C VAL A 406 -23.00 -8.71 -9.48
N VAL A 407 -23.96 -9.08 -8.64
CA VAL A 407 -24.27 -10.47 -8.29
C VAL A 407 -25.58 -10.88 -8.95
N ASN A 408 -25.56 -12.01 -9.65
CA ASN A 408 -26.78 -12.64 -10.16
C ASN A 408 -27.52 -13.31 -9.00
N GLY A 409 -28.41 -12.58 -8.32
CA GLY A 409 -29.24 -13.12 -7.25
C GLY A 409 -30.50 -13.86 -7.73
N THR A 410 -30.68 -14.01 -9.04
CA THR A 410 -31.85 -14.66 -9.63
C THR A 410 -31.62 -16.17 -9.77
N ALA A 411 -32.70 -16.93 -9.99
CA ALA A 411 -32.60 -18.36 -10.33
C ALA A 411 -32.21 -18.63 -11.79
N ARG A 412 -32.07 -17.59 -12.63
CA ARG A 412 -31.78 -17.71 -14.07
C ARG A 412 -30.33 -17.37 -14.34
N ARG A 413 -29.75 -17.92 -15.40
CA ARG A 413 -28.41 -17.52 -15.85
C ARG A 413 -28.48 -16.18 -16.59
N LEU A 414 -27.49 -15.33 -16.34
CA LEU A 414 -27.35 -14.02 -16.95
C LEU A 414 -26.38 -14.13 -18.15
N ARG A 415 -26.82 -13.77 -19.36
CA ARG A 415 -26.05 -13.92 -20.61
C ARG A 415 -25.32 -12.64 -21.01
N ASP A 416 -25.96 -11.51 -20.82
CA ASP A 416 -25.40 -10.19 -21.14
C ASP A 416 -25.58 -9.28 -19.93
N LEU A 417 -24.48 -8.68 -19.50
CA LEU A 417 -24.47 -7.63 -18.49
C LEU A 417 -23.68 -6.46 -19.04
N ARG A 418 -24.33 -5.33 -19.23
CA ARG A 418 -23.67 -4.07 -19.60
C ARG A 418 -23.86 -3.07 -18.50
N VAL A 419 -22.79 -2.35 -18.21
CA VAL A 419 -22.80 -1.27 -17.23
C VAL A 419 -21.98 -0.13 -17.81
N SER A 420 -22.58 1.03 -17.90
CA SER A 420 -21.95 2.27 -18.39
C SER A 420 -22.30 3.43 -17.47
N LEU A 421 -21.54 4.52 -17.55
CA LEU A 421 -21.95 5.75 -16.85
C LEU A 421 -23.25 6.24 -17.48
N SER A 422 -24.13 6.86 -16.70
CA SER A 422 -25.41 7.38 -17.23
C SER A 422 -25.23 8.51 -18.26
N SER A 423 -24.05 9.11 -18.29
CA SER A 423 -23.65 10.12 -19.29
C SER A 423 -23.23 9.51 -20.63
N ASP A 424 -22.93 8.21 -20.65
CA ASP A 424 -22.44 7.53 -21.84
C ASP A 424 -23.61 7.20 -22.77
N ARG A 425 -23.43 7.44 -24.07
CA ARG A 425 -24.43 7.09 -25.09
C ARG A 425 -24.29 5.64 -25.59
N ASN A 426 -23.26 4.92 -25.13
CA ASN A 426 -22.97 3.55 -25.53
C ASN A 426 -22.79 2.68 -24.28
N TRP A 427 -23.50 1.56 -24.25
CA TRP A 427 -23.48 0.57 -23.18
C TRP A 427 -22.14 -0.16 -23.00
N GLY A 428 -21.26 -0.11 -24.01
CA GLY A 428 -19.96 -0.76 -23.98
C GLY A 428 -20.03 -2.28 -24.13
N ALA A 429 -18.93 -2.95 -23.76
CA ALA A 429 -18.77 -4.40 -23.85
C ALA A 429 -19.57 -5.14 -22.76
N ASN A 430 -19.94 -6.38 -23.07
CA ASN A 430 -20.49 -7.31 -22.08
C ASN A 430 -19.45 -7.54 -20.97
N ARG A 431 -19.89 -7.45 -19.72
CA ARG A 431 -19.05 -7.61 -18.52
C ARG A 431 -18.90 -9.08 -18.11
N ILE A 432 -19.65 -9.99 -18.74
CA ILE A 432 -19.53 -11.44 -18.56
C ILE A 432 -18.49 -11.95 -19.55
N ALA A 433 -17.55 -12.78 -19.08
CA ALA A 433 -16.48 -13.35 -19.91
C ALA A 433 -17.05 -14.21 -21.06
N ASP A 434 -16.38 -14.17 -22.20
CA ASP A 434 -16.83 -14.82 -23.43
C ASP A 434 -17.03 -16.34 -23.24
N GLY A 435 -18.27 -16.80 -23.39
CA GLY A 435 -18.62 -18.23 -23.55
C GLY A 435 -19.40 -18.88 -22.41
N ALA A 436 -19.55 -18.24 -21.24
CA ALA A 436 -20.30 -18.83 -20.13
C ALA A 436 -21.26 -17.81 -19.46
N PRO A 437 -22.59 -18.00 -19.55
CA PRO A 437 -23.54 -17.21 -18.78
C PRO A 437 -23.24 -17.24 -17.28
N LEU A 438 -23.36 -16.09 -16.61
CA LEU A 438 -23.13 -15.98 -15.18
C LEU A 438 -24.25 -16.74 -14.44
N SER A 439 -23.84 -17.79 -13.73
CA SER A 439 -24.76 -18.66 -12.99
C SER A 439 -25.42 -17.95 -11.79
N PRO A 440 -26.56 -18.45 -11.28
CA PRO A 440 -27.12 -17.99 -10.01
C PRO A 440 -26.06 -17.96 -8.89
N GLY A 441 -25.99 -16.85 -8.16
CA GLY A 441 -24.97 -16.57 -7.15
C GLY A 441 -23.62 -16.10 -7.69
N GLY A 442 -23.41 -16.14 -9.02
CA GLY A 442 -22.20 -15.65 -9.67
C GLY A 442 -22.03 -14.14 -9.53
N LYS A 443 -20.77 -13.69 -9.49
CA LYS A 443 -20.37 -12.30 -9.25
C LYS A 443 -19.44 -11.80 -10.36
N VAL A 444 -19.65 -10.57 -10.82
CA VAL A 444 -18.79 -9.85 -11.77
C VAL A 444 -18.38 -8.52 -11.16
N GLU A 445 -17.08 -8.22 -11.19
CA GLU A 445 -16.55 -6.92 -10.79
C GLU A 445 -16.59 -5.95 -11.97
N VAL A 446 -17.24 -4.81 -11.80
CA VAL A 446 -17.40 -3.79 -12.83
C VAL A 446 -16.51 -2.61 -12.48
N ARG A 447 -15.53 -2.34 -13.34
CA ARG A 447 -14.69 -1.14 -13.29
C ARG A 447 -15.20 -0.08 -14.25
N LEU A 448 -15.26 1.16 -13.79
CA LEU A 448 -15.79 2.32 -14.51
C LEU A 448 -14.87 3.54 -14.35
N PRO A 449 -14.94 4.53 -15.26
CA PRO A 449 -14.12 5.74 -15.13
C PRO A 449 -14.42 6.51 -13.83
N HIS A 450 -13.39 6.79 -13.03
CA HIS A 450 -13.52 7.51 -11.77
C HIS A 450 -13.71 9.02 -11.99
N GLY A 451 -14.45 9.68 -11.10
CA GLY A 451 -14.56 11.13 -10.96
C GLY A 451 -15.47 11.84 -11.96
N VAL A 452 -16.26 11.10 -12.74
CA VAL A 452 -17.20 11.65 -13.73
C VAL A 452 -18.61 11.77 -13.16
N THR A 453 -19.25 10.64 -12.85
CA THR A 453 -20.58 10.56 -12.20
C THR A 453 -20.67 9.29 -11.36
N CYS A 454 -21.58 9.27 -10.40
CA CYS A 454 -21.93 8.07 -9.63
C CYS A 454 -23.13 7.32 -10.21
N ASP A 455 -23.89 7.93 -11.13
CA ASP A 455 -25.01 7.26 -11.78
C ASP A 455 -24.49 6.34 -12.88
N VAL A 456 -24.89 5.08 -12.80
CA VAL A 456 -24.59 4.06 -13.81
C VAL A 456 -25.89 3.50 -14.34
N ASP A 457 -25.92 3.27 -15.65
CA ASP A 457 -26.97 2.52 -16.29
C ASP A 457 -26.51 1.08 -16.44
N LEU A 458 -27.35 0.16 -15.99
CA LEU A 458 -27.14 -1.28 -16.08
C LEU A 458 -28.20 -1.89 -16.99
N ARG A 459 -27.76 -2.76 -17.90
CA ARG A 459 -28.62 -3.60 -18.74
C ARG A 459 -28.25 -5.06 -18.53
N ALA A 460 -29.24 -5.87 -18.16
CA ALA A 460 -29.08 -7.28 -17.86
C ALA A 460 -30.02 -8.13 -18.72
N GLU A 461 -29.49 -9.14 -19.42
CA GLU A 461 -30.27 -10.08 -20.23
C GLU A 461 -30.05 -11.52 -19.74
N PHE A 462 -31.14 -12.20 -19.41
CA PHE A 462 -31.13 -13.57 -18.89
C PHE A 462 -31.47 -14.59 -20.00
N ASP A 463 -31.18 -15.88 -19.75
CA ASP A 463 -31.35 -16.99 -20.70
C ASP A 463 -32.70 -17.09 -21.45
N SER A 464 -33.75 -16.39 -21.01
CA SER A 464 -35.09 -16.40 -21.62
C SER A 464 -35.94 -15.17 -21.26
N GLY A 465 -35.42 -13.95 -21.38
CA GLY A 465 -36.16 -12.73 -21.03
C GLY A 465 -35.76 -11.51 -21.85
N ALA A 466 -36.65 -10.51 -21.87
CA ALA A 466 -36.30 -9.18 -22.36
C ALA A 466 -35.20 -8.58 -21.46
N PRO A 467 -34.30 -7.75 -22.02
CA PRO A 467 -33.30 -7.06 -21.23
C PRO A 467 -33.99 -6.16 -20.19
N VAL A 468 -33.46 -6.19 -18.97
CA VAL A 468 -33.87 -5.31 -17.88
C VAL A 468 -32.85 -4.20 -17.76
N GLU A 469 -33.33 -2.96 -17.83
CA GLU A 469 -32.50 -1.77 -17.65
C GLU A 469 -32.80 -1.11 -16.30
N ARG A 470 -31.75 -0.69 -15.61
CA ARG A 470 -31.87 -0.02 -14.32
C ARG A 470 -30.75 1.00 -14.15
N ARG A 471 -31.12 2.22 -13.75
CA ARG A 471 -30.18 3.22 -13.26
C ARG A 471 -29.91 3.00 -11.78
N VAL A 472 -28.65 3.09 -11.38
CA VAL A 472 -28.21 2.90 -9.99
C VAL A 472 -27.17 3.94 -9.63
N ASP A 473 -27.19 4.43 -8.40
CA ASP A 473 -26.10 5.21 -7.84
C ASP A 473 -25.01 4.25 -7.34
N ALA A 474 -24.01 4.00 -8.18
CA ALA A 474 -22.94 3.05 -7.92
C ALA A 474 -22.07 3.44 -6.73
N CYS A 475 -21.93 4.73 -6.44
CA CYS A 475 -21.18 5.13 -5.26
C CYS A 475 -21.89 4.67 -3.97
N ALA A 476 -23.20 4.31 -4.02
CA ALA A 476 -24.06 4.00 -2.86
C ALA A 476 -23.93 2.58 -2.39
N ILE A 477 -23.37 1.74 -3.24
CA ILE A 477 -23.35 0.32 -3.08
C ILE A 477 -22.02 -0.20 -3.59
N THR A 478 -21.40 -1.10 -2.84
CA THR A 478 -20.23 -1.82 -3.33
C THR A 478 -20.64 -3.10 -4.07
N GLU A 479 -21.87 -3.56 -3.84
CA GLU A 479 -22.46 -4.73 -4.47
C GLU A 479 -23.92 -4.46 -4.84
N LEU A 480 -24.28 -4.72 -6.10
CA LEU A 480 -25.64 -4.76 -6.61
C LEU A 480 -26.05 -6.20 -6.83
N ARG A 481 -27.04 -6.67 -6.07
CA ARG A 481 -27.65 -7.97 -6.28
C ARG A 481 -28.88 -7.85 -7.17
N LEU A 482 -28.85 -8.48 -8.34
CA LEU A 482 -30.02 -8.61 -9.22
C LEU A 482 -31.03 -9.57 -8.57
N GLN A 483 -32.31 -9.20 -8.57
CA GLN A 483 -33.40 -9.98 -7.96
C GLN A 483 -34.43 -10.38 -9.01
#